data_AF-A0A7X7RR13-F1
#
_entry.id   AF-A0A7X7RR13-F1
#
_cell.length_a   1.000
_cell.length_b   1.000
_cell.length_c   1.000
_cell.angle_alpha   90.00
_cell.angle_beta   90.00
_cell.angle_gamma   90.00
#
_symmetry.space_group_name_H-M   'P 1'
#
loop_
_entity.id
_entity.type
_entity.pdbx_description
1 polymer ?
#
loop_
_entity_poly.entity_id
_entity_poly.type
_entity_poly.pdbx_seq_one_letter_code
_entity_poly.pdbx_strand_id
1 'polypeptide(L)'
;MKLHDITQELFRGPVYPGDPVPKKEPMKSTGSGDGYNLTLLSMGSHNGTHMDAPFHFLEDGNTVEKVALEQCIGTCKVVWHNGNVSGVDMEQFLKDGTKKLLIKGKADLSIEAATVAAKYKLELIGVEEISVAVLAVTTAVHKALLSAKTVIVEGLELKDVSEGHYFLSCLPLKMEGLDGSPVRAVLLEKESCIPGYQDEKIKRIRFKDVYYFEAVDNRVFLYCQDEVYETKNKLYEVETLYDSYFRASKSVVLNIDQIDSIKPSLSGRFRATLLNGEEVEISRQYVPVLKNKLGV
;
A
#
# COMPACT_ATOMS: atom_id res chain seq x y z
N MET A 1 10.69 5.49 -1.30
CA MET A 1 9.46 4.95 -0.69
C MET A 1 8.26 5.50 -1.47
N LYS A 2 7.55 4.65 -2.21
CA LYS A 2 6.30 5.03 -2.87
C LYS A 2 5.20 5.10 -1.80
N LEU A 3 4.40 6.16 -1.83
CA LEU A 3 3.27 6.36 -0.93
C LEU A 3 1.99 6.19 -1.73
N HIS A 4 1.08 5.37 -1.20
CA HIS A 4 -0.27 5.22 -1.73
C HIS A 4 -1.23 5.92 -0.77
N ASP A 5 -1.95 6.90 -1.28
CA ASP A 5 -3.08 7.47 -0.56
C ASP A 5 -4.28 6.56 -0.79
N ILE A 6 -4.74 5.93 0.28
CA ILE A 6 -5.83 4.94 0.26
C ILE A 6 -7.09 5.50 0.93
N THR A 7 -7.21 6.83 0.93
CA THR A 7 -8.27 7.60 1.58
C THR A 7 -9.28 8.11 0.56
N GLN A 8 -10.57 7.85 0.78
CA GLN A 8 -11.66 8.42 0.02
C GLN A 8 -11.81 9.93 0.29
N GLU A 9 -12.29 10.66 -0.72
CA GLU A 9 -12.63 12.08 -0.55
C GLU A 9 -13.83 12.23 0.39
N LEU A 10 -13.65 13.02 1.46
CA LEU A 10 -14.53 13.08 2.61
C LEU A 10 -15.97 13.58 2.33
N PHE A 11 -16.16 14.45 1.33
CA PHE A 11 -17.46 15.09 1.05
C PHE A 11 -18.19 14.47 -0.14
N ARG A 12 -17.53 13.62 -0.92
CA ARG A 12 -18.06 12.96 -2.12
C ARG A 12 -18.21 11.45 -1.96
N GLY A 13 -17.64 10.88 -0.89
CA GLY A 13 -17.78 9.48 -0.56
C GLY A 13 -19.23 9.07 -0.29
N PRO A 14 -19.52 7.76 -0.31
CA PRO A 14 -20.81 7.24 0.09
C PRO A 14 -21.13 7.63 1.55
N VAL A 15 -22.41 7.83 1.83
CA VAL A 15 -22.93 8.11 3.18
C VAL A 15 -23.84 6.95 3.55
N TYR A 16 -23.72 6.47 4.79
CA TYR A 16 -24.56 5.38 5.26
C TYR A 16 -26.05 5.79 5.22
N PRO A 17 -26.97 4.92 4.78
CA PRO A 17 -28.38 5.29 4.70
C PRO A 17 -28.96 5.74 6.05
N GLY A 18 -29.38 7.01 6.12
CA GLY A 18 -29.93 7.63 7.34
C GLY A 18 -28.98 8.58 8.06
N ASP A 19 -27.69 8.55 7.72
CA ASP A 19 -26.68 9.38 8.39
C ASP A 19 -26.66 10.83 7.89
N PRO A 20 -26.09 11.75 8.69
CA PRO A 20 -25.86 13.14 8.25
C PRO A 20 -24.97 13.20 7.01
N VAL A 21 -25.49 13.79 5.93
CA VAL A 21 -24.69 14.09 4.73
C VAL A 21 -23.61 15.13 5.08
N PRO A 22 -22.33 14.90 4.75
CA PRO A 22 -21.25 15.80 5.08
C PRO A 22 -21.40 17.13 4.33
N LYS A 23 -21.24 18.25 5.05
CA LYS A 23 -21.40 19.62 4.54
C LYS A 23 -20.20 20.47 4.88
N LYS A 24 -19.92 21.42 4.00
CA LYS A 24 -18.95 22.49 4.19
C LYS A 24 -19.58 23.85 3.90
N GLU A 25 -19.46 24.77 4.83
CA GLU A 25 -20.05 26.10 4.77
C GLU A 25 -18.95 27.17 4.92
N PRO A 26 -18.68 27.99 3.90
CA PRO A 26 -17.74 29.11 4.03
C PRO A 26 -18.27 30.16 5.03
N MET A 27 -17.58 30.33 6.15
CA MET A 27 -17.88 31.32 7.18
C MET A 27 -17.12 32.65 6.95
N LYS A 28 -15.93 32.55 6.35
CA LYS A 28 -15.09 33.68 5.95
C LYS A 28 -14.50 33.42 4.57
N SER A 29 -14.38 34.46 3.76
CA SER A 29 -13.79 34.33 2.43
C SER A 29 -12.90 35.51 2.05
N THR A 30 -11.69 35.19 1.59
CA THR A 30 -10.78 36.20 1.03
C THR A 30 -11.33 36.84 -0.25
N GLY A 31 -12.19 36.12 -0.98
CA GLY A 31 -12.91 36.67 -2.14
C GLY A 31 -13.96 37.72 -1.78
N SER A 32 -14.42 37.74 -0.53
CA SER A 32 -15.40 38.70 0.00
C SER A 32 -14.76 39.80 0.85
N GLY A 33 -13.42 39.89 0.88
CA GLY A 33 -12.67 40.91 1.63
C GLY A 33 -12.29 40.55 3.07
N ASP A 34 -12.58 39.33 3.53
CA ASP A 34 -12.01 38.83 4.80
C ASP A 34 -10.49 38.56 4.65
N GLY A 35 -9.74 38.62 5.75
CA GLY A 35 -8.29 38.36 5.73
C GLY A 35 -7.87 36.89 5.60
N TYR A 36 -8.82 35.95 5.67
CA TYR A 36 -8.59 34.51 5.63
C TYR A 36 -9.85 33.76 5.19
N ASN A 37 -9.68 32.51 4.76
CA ASN A 37 -10.79 31.59 4.51
C ASN A 37 -11.05 30.76 5.77
N LEU A 38 -12.32 30.64 6.16
CA LEU A 38 -12.76 29.78 7.24
C LEU A 38 -13.98 29.01 6.76
N THR A 39 -13.97 27.70 6.96
CA THR A 39 -15.06 26.81 6.54
C THR A 39 -15.51 25.99 7.74
N LEU A 40 -16.81 26.04 8.03
CA LEU A 40 -17.46 25.14 8.99
C LEU A 40 -17.67 23.78 8.31
N LEU A 41 -17.32 22.70 9.01
CA LEU A 41 -17.53 21.33 8.58
C LEU A 41 -18.57 20.67 9.49
N SER A 42 -19.52 19.94 8.91
CA SER A 42 -20.54 19.16 9.63
C SER A 42 -20.67 17.80 8.97
N MET A 43 -20.43 16.72 9.71
CA MET A 43 -20.43 15.34 9.20
C MET A 43 -20.58 14.34 10.36
N GLY A 44 -20.93 13.09 10.05
CA GLY A 44 -20.80 11.98 10.98
C GLY A 44 -19.33 11.55 11.16
N SER A 45 -19.04 10.88 12.28
CA SER A 45 -17.73 10.28 12.58
C SER A 45 -17.33 9.17 11.60
N HIS A 46 -18.31 8.54 10.97
CA HIS A 46 -18.19 7.40 10.05
C HIS A 46 -18.26 7.79 8.56
N ASN A 47 -17.87 9.03 8.23
CA ASN A 47 -17.86 9.54 6.85
C ASN A 47 -16.49 9.34 6.18
N GLY A 48 -16.53 8.91 4.91
CA GLY A 48 -15.33 8.66 4.10
C GLY A 48 -14.51 7.49 4.65
N THR A 49 -13.19 7.53 4.45
CA THR A 49 -12.32 6.58 5.13
C THR A 49 -12.24 6.91 6.61
N HIS A 50 -12.68 5.98 7.44
CA HIS A 50 -12.82 6.22 8.87
C HIS A 50 -12.47 4.98 9.68
N MET A 51 -12.30 5.21 10.98
CA MET A 51 -12.01 4.20 11.98
C MET A 51 -13.13 4.13 12.99
N ASP A 52 -13.53 2.91 13.32
CA ASP A 52 -14.44 2.66 14.42
C ASP A 52 -13.68 2.52 15.74
N ALA A 53 -14.17 3.23 16.76
CA ALA A 53 -13.80 2.96 18.13
C ALA A 53 -14.69 1.83 18.69
N PRO A 54 -14.22 1.06 19.70
CA PRO A 54 -15.06 0.08 20.38
C PRO A 54 -16.42 0.62 20.85
N PHE A 55 -16.49 1.89 21.25
CA PHE A 55 -17.72 2.57 21.66
C PHE A 55 -18.84 2.54 20.62
N HIS A 56 -18.52 2.40 19.32
CA HIS A 56 -19.50 2.38 18.24
C HIS A 56 -20.54 1.25 18.38
N PHE A 57 -20.13 0.06 18.86
CA PHE A 57 -21.03 -1.08 19.07
C PHE A 57 -21.01 -1.66 20.50
N LEU A 58 -20.14 -1.15 21.37
CA LEU A 58 -20.00 -1.59 22.77
C LEU A 58 -20.23 -0.40 23.70
N GLU A 59 -21.28 -0.46 24.52
CA GLU A 59 -21.70 0.63 25.41
C GLU A 59 -20.58 1.11 26.35
N ASP A 60 -19.83 0.16 26.93
CA ASP A 60 -18.65 0.43 27.78
C ASP A 60 -17.33 0.45 27.00
N GLY A 61 -17.40 0.54 25.67
CA GLY A 61 -16.25 0.52 24.78
C GLY A 61 -15.40 1.79 24.91
N ASN A 62 -14.11 1.66 24.61
CA ASN A 62 -13.24 2.82 24.47
C ASN A 62 -13.73 3.72 23.32
N THR A 63 -13.79 5.01 23.60
CA THR A 63 -13.96 6.09 22.63
C THR A 63 -12.68 6.32 21.83
N VAL A 64 -12.78 7.01 20.69
CA VAL A 64 -11.71 7.03 19.68
C VAL A 64 -10.37 7.58 20.20
N GLU A 65 -10.37 8.52 21.14
CA GLU A 65 -9.16 9.08 21.75
C GLU A 65 -8.41 8.10 22.67
N LYS A 66 -9.05 6.97 23.02
CA LYS A 66 -8.50 5.90 23.87
C LYS A 66 -8.06 4.67 23.06
N VAL A 67 -8.16 4.69 21.74
CA VAL A 67 -7.62 3.64 20.87
C VAL A 67 -6.09 3.69 20.92
N ALA A 68 -5.43 2.52 21.04
CA ALA A 68 -3.98 2.45 21.10
C ALA A 68 -3.36 2.70 19.71
N LEU A 69 -2.57 3.76 19.58
CA LEU A 69 -2.07 4.23 18.28
C LEU A 69 -1.14 3.21 17.59
N GLU A 70 -0.49 2.32 18.35
CA GLU A 70 0.33 1.22 17.82
C GLU A 70 -0.48 0.21 16.99
N GLN A 71 -1.81 0.16 17.17
CA GLN A 71 -2.73 -0.62 16.33
C GLN A 71 -3.02 0.08 15.00
N CYS A 72 -2.86 1.39 14.92
CA CYS A 72 -3.22 2.22 13.75
C CYS A 72 -2.02 2.52 12.84
N ILE A 73 -0.82 2.07 13.20
CA ILE A 73 0.42 2.27 12.45
C ILE A 73 1.30 1.02 12.48
N GLY A 74 1.98 0.71 11.38
CA GLY A 74 2.95 -0.40 11.31
C GLY A 74 2.77 -1.31 10.11
N THR A 75 3.48 -2.43 10.09
CA THR A 75 3.42 -3.39 8.99
C THR A 75 2.01 -3.97 8.83
N CYS A 76 1.45 -3.86 7.63
CA CYS A 76 0.19 -4.48 7.25
C CYS A 76 0.35 -5.38 6.02
N LYS A 77 -0.64 -6.24 5.81
CA LYS A 77 -0.78 -7.03 4.59
C LYS A 77 -2.04 -6.61 3.84
N VAL A 78 -1.91 -6.41 2.53
CA VAL A 78 -3.01 -6.21 1.60
C VAL A 78 -3.26 -7.53 0.87
N VAL A 79 -4.51 -8.00 0.88
CA VAL A 79 -4.99 -9.18 0.14
C VAL A 79 -6.16 -8.78 -0.75
N TRP A 80 -6.44 -9.55 -1.80
CA TRP A 80 -7.64 -9.37 -2.62
C TRP A 80 -8.71 -10.41 -2.28
N HIS A 81 -9.97 -9.98 -2.17
CA HIS A 81 -11.13 -10.86 -2.06
C HIS A 81 -12.38 -10.19 -2.65
N ASN A 82 -13.34 -11.00 -3.10
CA ASN A 82 -14.62 -10.51 -3.57
C ASN A 82 -15.75 -11.46 -3.13
N GLY A 83 -16.78 -10.89 -2.51
CA GLY A 83 -17.89 -11.60 -1.90
C GLY A 83 -17.67 -11.88 -0.41
N ASN A 84 -18.17 -13.02 0.05
CA ASN A 84 -18.12 -13.36 1.47
C ASN A 84 -16.74 -13.87 1.89
N VAL A 85 -16.11 -13.21 2.86
CA VAL A 85 -14.88 -13.67 3.52
C VAL A 85 -15.28 -14.66 4.60
N SER A 86 -14.92 -15.93 4.42
CA SER A 86 -15.22 -17.01 5.36
C SER A 86 -14.16 -17.14 6.46
N GLY A 87 -14.43 -17.96 7.48
CA GLY A 87 -13.43 -18.33 8.49
C GLY A 87 -12.17 -18.99 7.91
N VAL A 88 -12.32 -19.78 6.83
CA VAL A 88 -11.19 -20.43 6.15
C VAL A 88 -10.32 -19.41 5.43
N ASP A 89 -10.94 -18.44 4.76
CA ASP A 89 -10.22 -17.35 4.10
C ASP A 89 -9.44 -16.53 5.13
N MET A 90 -10.08 -16.16 6.24
CA MET A 90 -9.44 -15.40 7.32
C MET A 90 -8.26 -16.17 7.94
N GLU A 91 -8.40 -17.48 8.17
CA GLU A 91 -7.31 -18.30 8.68
C GLU A 91 -6.12 -18.32 7.71
N GLN A 92 -6.40 -18.48 6.41
CA GLN A 92 -5.38 -18.41 5.37
C GLN A 92 -4.70 -17.02 5.31
N PHE A 93 -5.46 -15.95 5.52
CA PHE A 93 -4.94 -14.59 5.57
C PHE A 93 -4.11 -14.32 6.82
N LEU A 94 -4.28 -15.05 7.93
CA LEU A 94 -3.60 -14.74 9.19
C LEU A 94 -2.52 -15.76 9.60
N LYS A 95 -2.39 -16.86 8.86
CA LYS A 95 -1.45 -17.96 9.17
C LYS A 95 0.02 -17.57 9.26
N ASP A 96 0.43 -16.48 8.61
CA ASP A 96 1.80 -15.95 8.62
C ASP A 96 2.07 -15.00 9.81
N GLY A 97 1.11 -14.86 10.73
CA GLY A 97 1.23 -13.99 11.89
C GLY A 97 0.84 -12.52 11.61
N THR A 98 0.18 -12.24 10.49
CA THR A 98 -0.34 -10.90 10.16
C THR A 98 -1.17 -10.32 11.31
N LYS A 99 -0.86 -9.08 11.68
CA LYS A 99 -1.58 -8.31 12.73
C LYS A 99 -2.44 -7.17 12.22
N LYS A 100 -2.18 -6.70 11.00
CA LYS A 100 -2.91 -5.60 10.36
C LYS A 100 -3.24 -6.04 8.94
N LEU A 101 -4.51 -6.23 8.62
CA LEU A 101 -4.97 -6.79 7.35
C LEU A 101 -5.85 -5.77 6.63
N LEU A 102 -5.54 -5.47 5.38
CA LEU A 102 -6.44 -4.71 4.50
C LEU A 102 -6.94 -5.65 3.40
N ILE A 103 -8.24 -5.64 3.15
CA ILE A 103 -8.89 -6.47 2.14
C ILE A 103 -9.33 -5.55 1.00
N LYS A 104 -8.67 -5.70 -0.15
CA LYS A 104 -9.02 -5.06 -1.41
C LYS A 104 -10.13 -5.85 -2.09
N GLY A 105 -11.07 -5.14 -2.69
CA GLY A 105 -12.24 -5.68 -3.37
C GLY A 105 -13.51 -5.56 -2.54
N LYS A 106 -14.64 -5.96 -3.15
CA LYS A 106 -15.96 -5.93 -2.50
C LYS A 106 -16.09 -7.13 -1.58
N ALA A 107 -15.62 -6.99 -0.35
CA ALA A 107 -15.49 -8.10 0.60
C ALA A 107 -16.32 -7.84 1.85
N ASP A 108 -17.13 -8.83 2.22
CA ASP A 108 -17.99 -8.80 3.41
C ASP A 108 -17.61 -9.93 4.36
N LEU A 109 -17.28 -9.61 5.60
CA LEU A 109 -16.92 -10.62 6.59
C LEU A 109 -18.12 -11.45 7.06
N SER A 110 -17.92 -12.76 7.16
CA SER A 110 -18.82 -13.64 7.93
C SER A 110 -18.55 -13.54 9.43
N ILE A 111 -19.48 -14.04 10.24
CA ILE A 111 -19.31 -14.14 11.70
C ILE A 111 -18.13 -15.08 12.04
N GLU A 112 -17.94 -16.13 11.27
CA GLU A 112 -16.82 -17.07 11.40
C GLU A 112 -15.49 -16.37 11.09
N ALA A 113 -15.42 -15.54 10.05
CA ALA A 113 -14.23 -14.74 9.76
C ALA A 113 -13.87 -13.80 10.91
N ALA A 114 -14.85 -13.10 11.48
CA ALA A 114 -14.65 -12.24 12.65
C ALA A 114 -14.15 -13.03 13.87
N THR A 115 -14.71 -14.22 14.09
CA THR A 115 -14.30 -15.13 15.18
C THR A 115 -12.86 -15.62 15.00
N VAL A 116 -12.47 -15.96 13.77
CA VAL A 116 -11.09 -16.34 13.44
C VAL A 116 -10.13 -15.15 13.62
N ALA A 117 -10.49 -13.96 13.16
CA ALA A 117 -9.69 -12.75 13.35
C ALA A 117 -9.42 -12.47 14.84
N ALA A 118 -10.46 -12.58 15.68
CA ALA A 118 -10.34 -12.46 17.14
C ALA A 118 -9.42 -13.53 17.75
N LYS A 119 -9.57 -14.80 17.34
CA LYS A 119 -8.71 -15.91 17.79
C LYS A 119 -7.23 -15.66 17.46
N TYR A 120 -6.95 -15.13 16.27
CA TYR A 120 -5.59 -14.79 15.83
C TYR A 120 -5.06 -13.48 16.44
N LYS A 121 -5.87 -12.80 17.25
CA LYS A 121 -5.57 -11.49 17.85
C LYS A 121 -5.14 -10.50 16.78
N LEU A 122 -5.97 -10.37 15.74
CA LEU A 122 -5.82 -9.33 14.74
C LEU A 122 -5.94 -7.97 15.43
N GLU A 123 -5.02 -7.05 15.13
CA GLU A 123 -5.02 -5.71 15.76
C GLU A 123 -5.80 -4.71 14.92
N LEU A 124 -5.77 -4.86 13.59
CA LEU A 124 -6.47 -3.99 12.66
C LEU A 124 -6.97 -4.78 11.45
N ILE A 125 -8.20 -4.48 11.04
CA ILE A 125 -8.75 -4.87 9.75
C ILE A 125 -9.26 -3.64 9.00
N GLY A 126 -9.11 -3.63 7.68
CA GLY A 126 -9.78 -2.62 6.87
C GLY A 126 -10.30 -3.11 5.52
N VAL A 127 -11.34 -2.46 5.03
CA VAL A 127 -12.10 -2.82 3.81
C VAL A 127 -12.40 -1.58 2.94
N GLU A 128 -12.73 -1.79 1.67
CA GLU A 128 -13.14 -0.71 0.76
C GLU A 128 -14.61 -0.28 0.92
N GLU A 129 -15.47 -1.19 1.40
CA GLU A 129 -16.88 -0.92 1.62
C GLU A 129 -17.12 0.00 2.83
N ILE A 130 -18.30 0.62 2.91
CA ILE A 130 -18.74 1.49 4.02
C ILE A 130 -19.12 0.72 5.29
N SER A 131 -18.93 -0.59 5.30
CA SER A 131 -19.16 -1.49 6.44
C SER A 131 -18.35 -2.76 6.21
N VAL A 132 -17.72 -3.31 7.24
CA VAL A 132 -16.91 -4.54 7.20
C VAL A 132 -17.73 -5.80 6.91
N ALA A 133 -19.06 -5.72 7.04
CA ALA A 133 -19.97 -6.79 6.70
C ALA A 133 -21.35 -6.28 6.26
N VAL A 134 -22.09 -7.14 5.57
CA VAL A 134 -23.48 -6.88 5.15
C VAL A 134 -24.41 -6.60 6.33
N LEU A 135 -25.46 -5.80 6.10
CA LEU A 135 -26.43 -5.36 7.11
C LEU A 135 -26.99 -6.49 7.98
N ALA A 136 -27.24 -7.67 7.41
CA ALA A 136 -27.81 -8.80 8.14
C ALA A 136 -26.93 -9.31 9.30
N VAL A 137 -25.61 -9.14 9.21
CA VAL A 137 -24.65 -9.64 10.21
C VAL A 137 -23.70 -8.57 10.76
N THR A 138 -23.78 -7.33 10.25
CA THR A 138 -22.87 -6.23 10.59
C THR A 138 -22.70 -6.04 12.09
N THR A 139 -23.79 -6.04 12.86
CA THR A 139 -23.73 -5.87 14.32
C THR A 139 -22.94 -7.00 15.01
N ALA A 140 -23.14 -8.25 14.58
CA ALA A 140 -22.45 -9.39 15.17
C ALA A 140 -20.95 -9.39 14.84
N VAL A 141 -20.60 -9.03 13.60
CA VAL A 141 -19.22 -8.92 13.13
C VAL A 141 -18.47 -7.81 13.88
N HIS A 142 -19.04 -6.60 13.95
CA HIS A 142 -18.43 -5.48 14.68
C HIS A 142 -18.23 -5.82 16.15
N LYS A 143 -19.25 -6.36 16.83
CA LYS A 143 -19.10 -6.76 18.24
C LYS A 143 -18.01 -7.81 18.43
N ALA A 144 -17.89 -8.79 17.56
CA ALA A 144 -16.84 -9.81 17.66
C ALA A 144 -15.42 -9.20 17.51
N LEU A 145 -15.23 -8.32 16.52
CA LEU A 145 -13.94 -7.66 16.26
C LEU A 145 -13.57 -6.65 17.36
N LEU A 146 -14.49 -5.74 17.70
CA LEU A 146 -14.26 -4.69 18.70
C LEU A 146 -14.09 -5.25 20.11
N SER A 147 -14.82 -6.32 20.47
CA SER A 147 -14.62 -7.00 21.77
C SER A 147 -13.24 -7.65 21.86
N ALA A 148 -12.68 -8.08 20.72
CA ALA A 148 -11.31 -8.56 20.62
C ALA A 148 -10.27 -7.44 20.51
N LYS A 149 -10.69 -6.17 20.62
CA LYS A 149 -9.86 -4.96 20.47
C LYS A 149 -9.25 -4.82 19.07
N THR A 150 -9.90 -5.38 18.05
CA THR A 150 -9.50 -5.17 16.65
C THR A 150 -10.00 -3.81 16.21
N VAL A 151 -9.10 -2.96 15.71
CA VAL A 151 -9.46 -1.69 15.06
C VAL A 151 -10.06 -1.98 13.69
N ILE A 152 -11.17 -1.32 13.35
CA ILE A 152 -11.84 -1.45 12.05
C ILE A 152 -11.63 -0.14 11.29
N VAL A 153 -11.20 -0.25 10.02
CA VAL A 153 -11.06 0.89 9.11
C VAL A 153 -11.85 0.64 7.83
N GLU A 154 -12.82 1.49 7.55
CA GLU A 154 -13.79 1.30 6.47
C GLU A 154 -13.65 2.39 5.41
N GLY A 155 -14.22 2.16 4.23
CA GLY A 155 -14.18 3.12 3.14
C GLY A 155 -12.77 3.38 2.61
N LEU A 156 -11.90 2.37 2.55
CA LEU A 156 -10.58 2.51 1.92
C LEU A 156 -10.67 2.61 0.38
N GLU A 157 -9.63 3.16 -0.25
CA GLU A 157 -9.46 3.14 -1.71
C GLU A 157 -8.17 2.39 -2.09
N LEU A 158 -8.29 1.11 -2.49
CA LEU A 158 -7.17 0.21 -2.74
C LEU A 158 -7.00 -0.15 -4.23
N LYS A 159 -7.72 0.50 -5.14
CA LYS A 159 -7.75 0.18 -6.58
C LYS A 159 -6.36 0.07 -7.21
N ASP A 160 -5.44 0.97 -6.87
CA ASP A 160 -4.08 1.07 -7.43
C ASP A 160 -3.01 0.39 -6.54
N VAL A 161 -3.43 -0.32 -5.50
CA VAL A 161 -2.56 -1.03 -4.55
C VAL A 161 -2.51 -2.52 -4.91
N SER A 162 -1.30 -3.06 -5.07
CA SER A 162 -1.08 -4.50 -5.28
C SER A 162 -1.13 -5.28 -3.96
N GLU A 163 -1.50 -6.56 -4.00
CA GLU A 163 -1.36 -7.44 -2.83
C GLU A 163 0.09 -7.50 -2.35
N GLY A 164 0.29 -7.59 -1.04
CA GLY A 164 1.63 -7.61 -0.45
C GLY A 164 1.71 -6.96 0.92
N HIS A 165 2.93 -6.64 1.35
CA HIS A 165 3.21 -6.05 2.66
C HIS A 165 3.62 -4.59 2.54
N TYR A 166 3.02 -3.75 3.39
CA TYR A 166 3.25 -2.31 3.41
C TYR A 166 3.44 -1.84 4.84
N PHE A 167 3.91 -0.61 5.01
CA PHE A 167 3.79 0.08 6.28
C PHE A 167 2.56 0.99 6.22
N LEU A 168 1.57 0.74 7.07
CA LEU A 168 0.32 1.49 7.16
C LEU A 168 0.45 2.63 8.16
N SER A 169 -0.20 3.76 7.87
CA SER A 169 -0.62 4.76 8.86
C SER A 169 -2.08 5.12 8.60
N CYS A 170 -2.92 5.02 9.63
CA CYS A 170 -4.35 5.37 9.60
C CYS A 170 -4.77 5.93 10.96
N LEU A 171 -3.99 6.88 11.49
CA LEU A 171 -4.21 7.43 12.83
C LEU A 171 -5.55 8.19 12.91
N PRO A 172 -6.37 7.97 13.95
CA PRO A 172 -7.58 8.75 14.18
C PRO A 172 -7.26 10.16 14.68
N LEU A 173 -8.20 11.08 14.46
CA LEU A 173 -8.22 12.35 15.16
C LEU A 173 -8.48 12.10 16.65
N LYS A 174 -7.86 12.91 17.50
CA LYS A 174 -8.06 12.84 18.95
C LYS A 174 -9.34 13.58 19.34
N MET A 175 -10.49 12.96 19.12
CA MET A 175 -11.82 13.53 19.41
C MET A 175 -12.43 12.83 20.63
N GLU A 176 -12.50 13.54 21.76
CA GLU A 176 -12.98 12.95 23.01
C GLU A 176 -14.45 12.54 22.92
N GLY A 177 -14.75 11.33 23.38
CA GLY A 177 -16.13 10.86 23.55
C GLY A 177 -16.80 10.34 22.27
N LEU A 178 -16.08 10.30 21.15
CA LEU A 178 -16.67 9.87 19.87
C LEU A 178 -16.49 8.36 19.62
N ASP A 179 -17.43 7.84 18.85
CA ASP A 179 -17.56 6.44 18.40
C ASP A 179 -16.69 6.11 17.19
N GLY A 180 -16.20 7.11 16.47
CA GLY A 180 -15.30 6.92 15.34
C GLY A 180 -14.54 8.19 14.97
N SER A 181 -13.69 8.07 13.96
CA SER A 181 -12.97 9.21 13.40
C SER A 181 -12.68 8.99 11.91
N PRO A 182 -12.83 10.02 11.05
CA PRO A 182 -12.20 9.98 9.74
C PRO A 182 -10.68 9.88 9.91
N VAL A 183 -10.02 9.22 8.97
CA VAL A 183 -8.57 9.02 8.96
C VAL A 183 -7.98 9.39 7.61
N ARG A 184 -6.70 9.81 7.61
CA ARG A 184 -5.90 9.81 6.39
C ARG A 184 -5.09 8.51 6.36
N ALA A 185 -5.63 7.50 5.70
CA ALA A 185 -4.99 6.22 5.53
C ALA A 185 -3.98 6.27 4.37
N VAL A 186 -2.73 5.89 4.65
CA VAL A 186 -1.66 5.80 3.65
C VAL A 186 -0.88 4.51 3.80
N LEU A 187 -0.44 3.95 2.67
CA LEU A 187 0.51 2.84 2.62
C LEU A 187 1.85 3.32 2.11
N LEU A 188 2.90 2.90 2.79
CA LEU A 188 4.26 3.12 2.37
C LEU A 188 4.85 1.78 1.90
N GLU A 189 5.21 1.71 0.63
CA GLU A 189 5.91 0.55 0.08
C GLU A 189 7.27 0.42 0.77
N LYS A 190 7.51 -0.74 1.38
CA LYS A 190 8.82 -1.06 1.93
C LYS A 190 9.84 -0.98 0.81
N GLU A 191 10.93 -0.23 1.02
CA GLU A 191 11.97 -0.12 0.01
C GLU A 191 12.60 -1.51 -0.23
N SER A 192 12.37 -2.04 -1.43
CA SER A 192 12.96 -3.29 -1.88
C SER A 192 14.45 -3.08 -2.08
N CYS A 193 15.25 -3.88 -1.39
CA CYS A 193 16.72 -3.80 -1.39
C CYS A 193 17.35 -5.13 -1.78
N ILE A 194 18.55 -5.06 -2.35
CA ILE A 194 19.45 -6.18 -2.61
C ILE A 194 20.75 -6.01 -1.81
N PRO A 195 21.31 -7.08 -1.23
CA PRO A 195 22.63 -7.02 -0.62
C PRO A 195 23.71 -6.84 -1.71
N GLY A 196 24.50 -5.77 -1.60
CA GLY A 196 25.73 -5.55 -2.36
C GLY A 196 26.96 -5.85 -1.52
N TYR A 197 27.90 -6.59 -2.09
CA TYR A 197 29.16 -6.99 -1.45
C TYR A 197 30.33 -6.22 -2.09
N GLN A 198 31.11 -5.53 -1.26
CA GLN A 198 32.31 -4.80 -1.67
C GLN A 198 33.23 -4.65 -0.45
N ASP A 199 34.53 -4.88 -0.60
CA ASP A 199 35.54 -4.69 0.46
C ASP A 199 35.17 -5.31 1.82
N GLU A 200 34.73 -6.58 1.80
CA GLU A 200 34.25 -7.36 2.96
C GLU A 200 33.01 -6.78 3.68
N LYS A 201 32.43 -5.70 3.15
CA LYS A 201 31.21 -5.07 3.68
C LYS A 201 30.00 -5.53 2.88
N ILE A 202 28.87 -5.62 3.59
CA ILE A 202 27.55 -5.84 2.99
C ILE A 202 26.75 -4.55 3.12
N LYS A 203 26.37 -3.96 1.99
CA LYS A 203 25.50 -2.77 1.92
C LYS A 203 24.12 -3.18 1.46
N ARG A 204 23.07 -2.62 2.08
CA ARG A 204 21.69 -2.74 1.56
C ARG A 204 21.49 -1.68 0.49
N ILE A 205 21.28 -2.11 -0.75
CA ILE A 205 21.16 -1.22 -1.90
C ILE A 205 19.73 -1.27 -2.38
N ARG A 206 19.09 -0.12 -2.57
CA ARG A 206 17.70 -0.05 -3.03
C ARG A 206 17.68 -0.42 -4.51
N PHE A 207 16.72 -1.23 -4.96
CA PHE A 207 16.63 -1.60 -6.39
C PHE A 207 16.55 -0.37 -7.28
N LYS A 208 15.78 0.65 -6.88
CA LYS A 208 15.71 1.91 -7.62
C LYS A 208 17.06 2.64 -7.80
N ASP A 209 18.07 2.36 -6.96
CA ASP A 209 19.40 2.97 -7.09
C ASP A 209 20.35 2.12 -7.94
N VAL A 210 19.90 0.95 -8.42
CA VAL A 210 20.64 0.08 -9.33
C VAL A 210 20.21 0.36 -10.76
N TYR A 211 21.19 0.74 -11.58
CA TYR A 211 21.06 1.04 -13.00
C TYR A 211 20.92 -0.24 -13.82
N TYR A 212 21.83 -1.19 -13.63
CA TYR A 212 21.77 -2.50 -14.26
C TYR A 212 22.56 -3.53 -13.45
N PHE A 213 22.30 -4.80 -13.76
CA PHE A 213 23.09 -5.93 -13.33
C PHE A 213 23.85 -6.51 -14.51
N GLU A 214 25.09 -6.93 -14.27
CA GLU A 214 25.93 -7.59 -15.28
C GLU A 214 26.55 -8.87 -14.74
N ALA A 215 26.51 -9.93 -15.54
CA ALA A 215 27.23 -11.16 -15.26
C ALA A 215 28.64 -11.09 -15.87
N VAL A 216 29.67 -11.17 -15.02
CA VAL A 216 31.10 -11.20 -15.38
C VAL A 216 31.76 -12.35 -14.62
N ASP A 217 32.46 -13.24 -15.32
CA ASP A 217 33.19 -14.37 -14.74
C ASP A 217 32.39 -15.18 -13.69
N ASN A 218 31.17 -15.61 -14.06
CA ASN A 218 30.22 -16.35 -13.21
C ASN A 218 29.70 -15.62 -11.95
N ARG A 219 30.05 -14.34 -11.78
CA ARG A 219 29.56 -13.45 -10.73
C ARG A 219 28.58 -12.45 -11.32
N VAL A 220 27.72 -11.89 -10.48
CA VAL A 220 26.78 -10.85 -10.89
C VAL A 220 27.11 -9.57 -10.13
N PHE A 221 27.32 -8.51 -10.87
CA PHE A 221 27.57 -7.17 -10.36
C PHE A 221 26.33 -6.31 -10.56
N LEU A 222 26.12 -5.36 -9.66
CA LEU A 222 25.07 -4.35 -9.73
C LEU A 222 25.75 -2.98 -9.74
N TYR A 223 25.36 -2.15 -10.70
CA TYR A 223 25.98 -0.86 -10.97
C TYR A 223 25.05 0.23 -10.45
N CYS A 224 25.59 1.09 -9.59
CA CYS A 224 24.92 2.27 -9.05
C CYS A 224 25.50 3.54 -9.71
N GLN A 225 25.14 4.72 -9.19
CA GLN A 225 25.64 5.99 -9.70
C GLN A 225 27.18 6.07 -9.72
N ASP A 226 27.83 5.75 -8.59
CA ASP A 226 29.27 5.93 -8.39
C ASP A 226 29.97 4.67 -7.84
N GLU A 227 29.22 3.60 -7.61
CA GLU A 227 29.70 2.40 -6.92
C GLU A 227 29.21 1.12 -7.62
N VAL A 228 30.02 0.06 -7.56
CA VAL A 228 29.70 -1.26 -8.11
C VAL A 228 29.83 -2.29 -7.01
N TYR A 229 28.85 -3.17 -6.90
CA TYR A 229 28.82 -4.21 -5.90
C TYR A 229 28.60 -5.57 -6.53
N GLU A 230 29.15 -6.63 -5.95
CA GLU A 230 28.71 -7.98 -6.27
C GLU A 230 27.36 -8.27 -5.58
N THR A 231 26.51 -9.09 -6.19
CA THR A 231 25.39 -9.77 -5.53
C THR A 231 25.54 -11.29 -5.63
N LYS A 232 25.00 -11.99 -4.63
CA LYS A 232 24.90 -13.47 -4.66
C LYS A 232 23.77 -13.96 -5.57
N ASN A 233 22.85 -13.10 -5.96
CA ASN A 233 21.75 -13.45 -6.84
C ASN A 233 22.24 -13.78 -8.25
N LYS A 234 21.57 -14.72 -8.90
CA LYS A 234 21.78 -14.99 -10.33
C LYS A 234 21.02 -14.01 -11.19
N LEU A 235 21.50 -13.84 -12.42
CA LEU A 235 20.96 -12.83 -13.32
C LEU A 235 19.49 -13.12 -13.72
N TYR A 236 18.98 -14.35 -13.61
CA TYR A 236 17.54 -14.67 -13.81
C TYR A 236 16.69 -14.42 -12.58
N GLU A 237 17.29 -14.42 -11.38
CA GLU A 237 16.58 -14.09 -10.16
C GLU A 237 16.32 -12.58 -10.13
N VAL A 238 17.34 -11.76 -10.41
CA VAL A 238 17.21 -10.30 -10.39
C VAL A 238 16.21 -9.76 -11.44
N GLU A 239 16.05 -10.47 -12.56
CA GLU A 239 15.08 -10.12 -13.60
C GLU A 239 13.63 -10.16 -13.09
N THR A 240 13.33 -10.96 -12.06
CA THR A 240 11.96 -11.11 -11.52
C THR A 240 11.76 -10.40 -10.18
N LEU A 241 12.80 -9.75 -9.62
CA LEU A 241 12.73 -9.10 -8.30
C LEU A 241 11.93 -7.79 -8.31
N TYR A 242 11.90 -7.09 -9.43
CA TYR A 242 11.22 -5.80 -9.55
C TYR A 242 10.79 -5.57 -10.99
N ASP A 243 9.56 -5.06 -11.20
CA ASP A 243 8.97 -4.97 -12.54
C ASP A 243 9.75 -4.02 -13.47
N SER A 244 10.48 -3.04 -12.94
CA SER A 244 11.28 -2.15 -13.79
C SER A 244 12.48 -2.85 -14.44
N TYR A 245 12.89 -4.03 -13.96
CA TYR A 245 13.99 -4.78 -14.54
C TYR A 245 13.56 -5.61 -15.75
N PHE A 246 14.44 -5.69 -16.75
CA PHE A 246 14.28 -6.61 -17.87
C PHE A 246 15.64 -7.06 -18.39
N ARG A 247 15.68 -8.25 -19.01
CA ARG A 247 16.90 -8.72 -19.68
C ARG A 247 17.24 -7.84 -20.88
N ALA A 248 18.43 -7.23 -20.91
CA ALA A 248 18.92 -6.44 -22.04
C ALA A 248 19.88 -7.22 -22.94
N SER A 249 20.61 -8.19 -22.38
CA SER A 249 21.52 -9.09 -23.11
C SER A 249 21.64 -10.43 -22.37
N LYS A 250 22.43 -11.38 -22.89
CA LYS A 250 22.70 -12.64 -22.14
C LYS A 250 23.37 -12.40 -20.78
N SER A 251 24.10 -11.31 -20.65
CA SER A 251 24.84 -10.96 -19.44
C SER A 251 24.28 -9.73 -18.71
N VAL A 252 23.26 -9.04 -19.22
CA VAL A 252 22.77 -7.79 -18.62
C VAL A 252 21.27 -7.83 -18.33
N VAL A 253 20.88 -7.38 -17.12
CA VAL A 253 19.51 -7.01 -16.75
C VAL A 253 19.50 -5.51 -16.46
N LEU A 254 18.68 -4.75 -17.18
CA LEU A 254 18.64 -3.30 -17.14
C LEU A 254 17.42 -2.81 -16.37
N ASN A 255 17.57 -1.75 -15.59
CA ASN A 255 16.46 -1.03 -14.97
C ASN A 255 15.90 0.00 -15.96
N ILE A 256 14.64 -0.16 -16.37
CA ILE A 256 14.00 0.76 -17.33
C ILE A 256 13.79 2.15 -16.73
N ASP A 257 13.56 2.26 -15.42
CA ASP A 257 13.35 3.53 -14.71
C ASP A 257 14.63 4.39 -14.69
N GLN A 258 15.78 3.79 -15.01
CA GLN A 258 17.09 4.44 -15.05
C GLN A 258 17.55 4.81 -16.45
N ILE A 259 16.70 4.60 -17.47
CA ILE A 259 16.97 4.98 -18.85
C ILE A 259 16.60 6.46 -19.05
N ASP A 260 17.58 7.26 -19.47
CA ASP A 260 17.35 8.64 -19.93
C ASP A 260 16.79 8.64 -21.35
N SER A 261 17.46 7.92 -22.26
CA SER A 261 17.10 7.89 -23.67
C SER A 261 17.48 6.58 -24.34
N ILE A 262 16.77 6.23 -25.41
CA ILE A 262 17.09 5.07 -26.26
C ILE A 262 17.27 5.49 -27.70
N LYS A 263 18.21 4.86 -28.40
CA LYS A 263 18.41 5.02 -29.85
C LYS A 263 18.64 3.68 -30.54
N PRO A 264 18.13 3.47 -31.76
CA PRO A 264 18.51 2.33 -32.57
C PRO A 264 20.04 2.30 -32.78
N SER A 265 20.61 1.10 -32.76
CA SER A 265 22.00 0.81 -33.09
C SER A 265 22.06 -0.16 -34.27
N LEU A 266 23.26 -0.49 -34.72
CA LEU A 266 23.49 -1.41 -35.85
C LEU A 266 22.80 -2.77 -35.63
N SER A 267 22.37 -3.38 -36.73
CA SER A 267 21.83 -4.76 -36.74
C SER A 267 20.60 -4.98 -35.86
N GLY A 268 19.73 -3.98 -35.73
CA GLY A 268 18.46 -4.09 -35.00
C GLY A 268 18.61 -4.15 -33.49
N ARG A 269 19.76 -3.73 -32.97
CA ARG A 269 20.00 -3.53 -31.53
C ARG A 269 19.53 -2.14 -31.12
N PHE A 270 19.37 -1.94 -29.82
CA PHE A 270 19.13 -0.62 -29.25
C PHE A 270 20.27 -0.28 -28.30
N ARG A 271 20.50 1.01 -28.11
CA ARG A 271 21.38 1.52 -27.07
C ARG A 271 20.57 2.38 -26.12
N ALA A 272 20.65 2.08 -24.83
CA ALA A 272 20.10 2.89 -23.77
C ALA A 272 21.22 3.76 -23.18
N THR A 273 20.99 5.06 -23.10
CA THR A 273 21.76 5.98 -22.27
C THR A 273 21.06 6.09 -20.93
N LEU A 274 21.80 5.90 -19.85
CA LEU A 274 21.26 5.85 -18.49
C LEU A 274 21.43 7.21 -17.79
N LEU A 275 20.69 7.43 -16.70
CA LEU A 275 20.74 8.68 -15.93
C LEU A 275 22.12 8.96 -15.29
N ASN A 276 22.97 7.94 -15.11
CA ASN A 276 24.37 8.10 -14.67
C ASN A 276 25.34 8.40 -15.84
N GLY A 277 24.84 8.47 -17.08
CA GLY A 277 25.63 8.72 -18.28
C GLY A 277 26.22 7.47 -18.93
N GLU A 278 26.08 6.28 -18.34
CA GLU A 278 26.54 5.04 -18.96
C GLU A 278 25.66 4.64 -20.16
N GLU A 279 26.26 3.90 -21.10
CA GLU A 279 25.55 3.34 -22.25
C GLU A 279 25.49 1.81 -22.17
N VAL A 280 24.27 1.25 -22.22
CA VAL A 280 24.04 -0.20 -22.23
C VAL A 280 23.45 -0.63 -23.57
N GLU A 281 24.02 -1.68 -24.17
CA GLU A 281 23.51 -2.25 -25.43
C GLU A 281 22.44 -3.31 -25.18
N ILE A 282 21.31 -3.16 -25.87
CA ILE A 282 20.17 -4.06 -25.81
C ILE A 282 20.17 -4.94 -27.06
N SER A 283 20.34 -6.25 -26.85
CA SER A 283 20.37 -7.23 -27.92
C SER A 283 19.01 -7.32 -28.63
N ARG A 284 19.04 -7.56 -29.94
CA ARG A 284 17.84 -7.63 -30.82
C ARG A 284 16.68 -8.45 -30.24
N GLN A 285 17.00 -9.54 -29.53
CA GLN A 285 16.02 -10.48 -28.99
C GLN A 285 15.20 -9.91 -27.82
N TYR A 286 15.71 -8.88 -27.15
CA TYR A 286 15.07 -8.25 -25.99
C TYR A 286 14.41 -6.91 -26.32
N VAL A 287 14.63 -6.38 -27.53
CA VAL A 287 13.97 -5.15 -27.99
C VAL A 287 12.43 -5.22 -27.89
N PRO A 288 11.75 -6.34 -28.18
CA PRO A 288 10.30 -6.43 -27.99
C PRO A 288 9.86 -6.24 -26.52
N VAL A 289 10.65 -6.72 -25.56
CA VAL A 289 10.36 -6.57 -24.12
C VAL A 289 10.52 -5.11 -23.71
N LEU A 290 11.61 -4.45 -24.15
CA LEU A 290 11.83 -3.02 -23.94
C LEU A 290 10.63 -2.20 -24.45
N LYS A 291 10.22 -2.43 -25.71
CA LYS A 291 9.12 -1.71 -26.35
C LYS A 291 7.80 -1.85 -25.58
N ASN A 292 7.47 -3.08 -25.18
CA ASN A 292 6.28 -3.36 -24.36
C ASN A 292 6.32 -2.56 -23.04
N LYS A 293 7.44 -2.58 -22.31
CA LYS A 293 7.59 -1.83 -21.06
C LYS A 293 7.56 -0.31 -21.24
N LEU A 294 7.99 0.20 -22.41
CA LEU A 294 7.89 1.63 -22.76
C LEU A 294 6.51 2.03 -23.32
N GLY A 295 5.62 1.07 -23.58
CA GLY A 295 4.31 1.33 -24.20
C GLY A 295 4.38 1.75 -25.67
N VAL A 296 5.40 1.32 -26.42
CA VAL A 296 5.63 1.67 -27.85
C VAL A 296 5.78 0.46 -28.77
#